data_AF-A0A259RE11-F1
#
_entry.id   AF-A0A259RE11-F1
#
_cell.length_a   1.000
_cell.length_b   1.000
_cell.length_c   1.000
_cell.angle_alpha   90.00
_cell.angle_beta   90.00
_cell.angle_gamma   90.00
#
_symmetry.space_group_name_H-M   'P 1'
#
loop_
_entity.id
_entity.type
_entity.pdbx_description
1 polymer ?
#
loop_
_entity_poly.entity_id
_entity_poly.type
_entity_poly.pdbx_seq_one_letter_code
_entity_poly.pdbx_strand_id
1 'polypeptide(L)' 'PASHARAVGAAVGRNPLLIIVPCHRIIGHDGSLTGYAAGLPRKQALLDLERAAPISTQTPTQTPTPRRPRAA' A
#
# COMPACT_ATOMS: atom_id res chain seq x y z
N PRO A 1 5.34 -27.22 -6.90
CA PRO A 1 4.18 -26.42 -6.43
C PRO A 1 4.59 -24.94 -6.36
N ALA A 2 3.75 -24.01 -6.81
CA ALA A 2 4.04 -22.59 -6.61
C ALA A 2 3.97 -22.30 -5.10
N SER A 3 5.03 -21.72 -4.53
CA SER A 3 4.98 -21.27 -3.15
C SER A 3 3.86 -20.24 -2.98
N HIS A 4 3.28 -20.14 -1.78
CA HIS A 4 2.23 -19.17 -1.46
C HIS A 4 2.63 -17.74 -1.91
N ALA A 5 3.90 -17.36 -1.76
CA ALA A 5 4.43 -16.09 -2.24
C ALA A 5 4.34 -15.90 -3.77
N ARG A 6 4.64 -16.94 -4.57
CA ARG A 6 4.50 -16.87 -6.04
C ARG A 6 3.04 -16.77 -6.47
N ALA A 7 2.14 -17.47 -5.77
CA ALA A 7 0.70 -17.38 -6.04
C ALA A 7 0.16 -15.97 -5.76
N VAL A 8 0.54 -15.37 -4.64
CA VAL A 8 0.17 -13.98 -4.29
C VAL A 8 0.75 -13.00 -5.30
N GLY A 9 2.04 -13.12 -5.63
CA GLY A 9 2.69 -12.25 -6.62
C GLY A 9 2.01 -12.30 -7.99
N ALA A 10 1.62 -13.50 -8.45
CA ALA A 10 0.88 -13.67 -9.70
C ALA A 10 -0.53 -13.08 -9.66
N ALA A 11 -1.25 -13.23 -8.53
CA ALA A 11 -2.59 -12.65 -8.36
C ALA A 11 -2.53 -11.12 -8.37
N VAL A 12 -1.59 -10.53 -7.62
CA VAL A 12 -1.44 -9.08 -7.53
C VAL A 12 -0.89 -8.48 -8.83
N GLY A 13 0.01 -9.18 -9.53
CA GLY A 13 0.54 -8.74 -10.82
C GLY A 13 -0.49 -8.69 -11.95
N ARG A 14 -1.62 -9.40 -11.82
CA ARG A 14 -2.75 -9.36 -12.77
C ARG A 14 -3.78 -8.27 -12.46
N ASN A 15 -3.56 -7.47 -11.42
CA ASN A 15 -4.50 -6.44 -11.04
C ASN A 15 -4.51 -5.28 -12.05
N PRO A 16 -5.66 -4.93 -12.67
CA PRO A 16 -5.73 -3.80 -13.60
C PRO A 16 -5.70 -2.43 -12.91
N LEU A 17 -5.96 -2.35 -11.60
CA LEU A 17 -6.00 -1.12 -10.81
C LEU A 17 -4.65 -0.86 -10.13
N LEU A 18 -3.63 -0.61 -10.94
CA LEU A 18 -2.21 -0.65 -10.56
C LEU A 18 -1.77 0.32 -9.44
N ILE A 19 -2.52 1.39 -9.20
CA ILE A 19 -2.19 2.43 -8.20
C ILE A 19 -3.04 2.28 -6.95
N ILE A 20 -4.35 2.06 -7.12
CA ILE A 20 -5.30 1.93 -5.99
C ILE A 20 -4.99 0.70 -5.16
N VAL A 21 -4.73 -0.43 -5.83
CA VAL A 21 -4.12 -1.57 -5.16
C VAL A 21 -2.62 -1.43 -5.34
N PRO A 22 -1.85 -1.24 -4.24
CA PRO A 22 -0.45 -0.84 -4.31
C PRO A 22 0.46 -2.02 -4.69
N CYS A 23 0.27 -2.57 -5.89
CA CYS A 23 1.01 -3.72 -6.39
C CYS A 23 2.49 -3.39 -6.66
N HIS A 24 2.82 -2.11 -6.81
CA HIS A 24 4.20 -1.61 -6.83
C HIS A 24 4.94 -1.81 -5.51
N ARG A 25 4.26 -2.11 -4.38
CA ARG A 25 4.88 -2.41 -3.08
C ARG A 25 5.32 -3.86 -2.90
N ILE A 26 5.00 -4.76 -3.83
CA ILE A 26 5.47 -6.16 -3.74
C ILE A 26 6.92 -6.25 -4.24
N ILE A 27 7.82 -6.77 -3.42
CA ILE A 27 9.26 -6.87 -3.72
C ILE A 27 9.69 -8.35 -3.68
N GLY A 28 10.71 -8.71 -4.47
CA GLY A 28 11.36 -10.00 -4.34
C GLY A 28 11.98 -10.19 -2.94
N HIS A 29 12.12 -11.43 -2.49
CA HIS A 29 12.70 -11.75 -1.18
C HIS A 29 14.14 -11.22 -1.00
N ASP A 30 14.83 -11.00 -2.10
CA ASP A 30 16.19 -10.49 -2.23
C ASP A 30 16.24 -8.95 -2.36
N GLY A 31 15.08 -8.28 -2.28
CA GLY A 31 14.97 -6.84 -2.48
C GLY A 31 14.83 -6.43 -3.95
N SER A 32 14.81 -7.38 -4.89
CA SER A 32 14.70 -7.06 -6.32
C SER A 32 13.32 -6.52 -6.70
N LEU A 33 13.30 -5.50 -7.56
CA LEU A 33 12.07 -5.05 -8.21
C LEU A 33 11.74 -5.98 -9.37
N THR A 34 10.73 -6.80 -9.18
CA THR A 34 10.22 -7.72 -10.20
C THR A 34 8.72 -7.54 -10.37
N GLY A 35 8.17 -7.97 -11.51
CA GLY A 35 6.72 -8.03 -11.74
C GLY A 35 5.97 -6.71 -11.56
N TYR A 36 5.72 -6.00 -12.65
CA TYR A 36 4.81 -4.86 -12.67
C TYR A 36 4.24 -4.64 -14.06
N ALA A 37 2.92 -4.64 -14.19
CA ALA A 37 2.26 -4.59 -15.50
C ALA A 37 2.59 -3.31 -16.29
N ALA A 38 2.77 -2.17 -15.61
CA ALA A 38 3.16 -0.90 -16.24
C ALA A 38 4.69 -0.69 -16.31
N GLY A 39 5.50 -1.72 -16.05
CA GLY A 39 6.96 -1.70 -16.18
C GLY A 39 7.73 -1.17 -14.96
N LEU A 40 8.90 -1.76 -14.71
CA LEU A 40 9.73 -1.48 -13.52
C LEU A 40 10.09 0.01 -13.30
N PRO A 41 10.33 0.84 -14.34
CA PRO A 41 10.62 2.26 -14.11
C PRO A 41 9.50 3.00 -13.38
N ARG A 42 8.23 2.69 -13.70
CA ARG A 42 7.07 3.29 -13.04
C ARG A 42 6.90 2.78 -11.61
N LYS A 43 7.20 1.50 -11.37
CA LYS A 43 7.22 0.91 -10.02
C LYS A 43 8.23 1.61 -9.13
N GLN A 44 9.46 1.81 -9.62
CA GLN A 44 10.50 2.55 -8.91
C GLN A 44 10.06 3.99 -8.61
N ALA A 45 9.56 4.72 -9.62
CA ALA A 45 9.10 6.09 -9.45
C ALA A 45 7.98 6.21 -8.37
N LEU A 46 7.01 5.29 -8.35
CA LEU A 46 5.97 5.28 -7.33
C LEU A 46 6.51 5.03 -5.92
N LEU A 47 7.47 4.12 -5.77
CA LEU A 47 8.13 3.87 -4.49
C LEU A 47 8.94 5.09 -4.02
N ASP A 48 9.57 5.81 -4.94
CA ASP A 48 10.30 7.04 -4.61
C ASP A 48 9.36 8.17 -4.19
N LEU A 49 8.20 8.29 -4.84
CA LEU A 49 7.15 9.24 -4.44
C LEU A 49 6.61 8.94 -3.03
N GLU A 50 6.41 7.67 -2.70
CA GLU A 50 5.96 7.26 -1.36
C GLU A 50 7.00 7.54 -0.27
N ARG A 51 8.30 7.44 -0.61
CA ARG A 51 9.39 7.84 0.30
C ARG A 51 9.46 9.34 0.49
N ALA A 52 9.15 10.12 -0.55
CA ALA A 52 9.23 11.57 -0.54
C ALA A 52 8.02 12.26 0.10
N ALA A 53 6.86 11.59 0.19
CA ALA A 53 5.64 12.18 0.70
C ALA A 53 5.40 11.80 2.18
N PRO A 54 5.79 12.64 3.16
CA PRO A 54 5.10 12.63 4.44
C PRO A 54 3.67 13.08 4.15
N ILE A 55 2.74 12.13 4.16
CA ILE A 55 1.32 12.48 4.21
C ILE A 55 1.16 13.31 5.48
N SER A 56 0.91 14.61 5.32
CA SER A 56 0.44 15.45 6.42
C SER A 56 -0.92 14.88 6.80
N THR A 57 -0.92 13.94 7.74
CA THR A 57 -2.13 13.48 8.39
C THR A 57 -2.62 14.67 9.19
N GLN A 58 -3.42 15.52 8.54
CA GLN A 58 -4.35 16.34 9.28
C GLN A 58 -5.20 15.34 10.06
N THR A 59 -4.87 15.20 11.34
CA THR A 59 -5.65 14.42 12.28
C THR A 59 -7.03 15.05 12.24
N PRO A 60 -8.11 14.32 11.89
CA PRO A 60 -9.44 14.86 12.07
C PRO A 60 -9.55 15.17 13.55
N THR A 61 -9.64 16.45 13.91
CA THR A 61 -9.96 16.89 15.27
C THR A 61 -11.25 16.21 15.66
N GLN A 62 -11.15 15.08 16.38
CA GLN A 62 -12.31 14.45 16.98
C GLN A 62 -12.76 15.41 18.06
N THR A 63 -13.84 16.16 17.81
CA THR A 63 -14.54 16.91 18.85
C THR A 63 -14.94 15.91 19.93
N PRO A 64 -14.43 16.02 21.17
CA PRO A 64 -14.76 15.07 22.22
C PRO A 64 -16.27 15.15 22.48
N THR A 65 -16.97 14.03 22.28
CA THR A 65 -18.40 13.92 22.63
C THR A 65 -18.54 14.04 24.14
N PRO A 66 -19.39 14.95 24.68
CA PRO A 66 -19.58 15.07 26.12
C PRO A 66 -20.19 13.78 26.66
N ARG A 67 -19.47 13.09 27.56
CA ARG A 67 -20.02 11.93 28.29
C ARG A 67 -21.15 12.42 29.19
N ARG A 68 -22.36 11.87 28.99
CA ARG A 68 -23.47 12.06 29.94
C ARG A 68 -23.05 11.53 31.33
N PRO A 69 -23.38 12.23 32.42
CA PRO A 69 -23.16 11.71 33.76
C PRO A 69 -23.99 10.45 33.97
N ARG A 70 -23.37 9.43 34.54
CA ARG A 70 -24.04 8.17 34.89
C ARG A 70 -24.98 8.46 36.07
N ALA A 71 -26.27 8.22 35.89
CA ALA A 71 -27.26 8.36 36.95
C ALA A 71 -26.91 7.41 38.12
N ALA A 72 -27.05 7.93 39.34
CA ALA A 72 -26.81 7.23 40.61
C ALA A 72 -27.92 6.24 40.93
#